data_AF-A0A2V8WK71-F1
#
_entry.id   AF-A0A2V8WK71-F1
#
_cell.length_a   1.000
_cell.length_b   1.000
_cell.length_c   1.000
_cell.angle_alpha   90.00
_cell.angle_beta   90.00
_cell.angle_gamma   90.00
#
_symmetry.space_group_name_H-M   'P 1'
#
loop_
_entity.id
_entity.type
_entity.pdbx_description
1 polymer ?
#
loop_
_entity_poly.entity_id
_entity_poly.type
_entity_poly.pdbx_seq_one_letter_code
_entity_poly.pdbx_strand_id
1 'polypeptide(L)'
;MRLTLFKFAAVILIAGALIVPSASSQRADMLMPEQSTAKGKQILSDLINALGGAGYSQVRESQCQGRRALFGHNGALTGYIDFIDYRRYPDTDRTEYIGKGRNTILQSLIGIDGLDFAHGGIVITLFHRDQGWTYDRSGVSEVPATAVTDFQEQVKRNVDNLLRLRLNEEGMSVRFGGSDTVDLKQVDWVELTDREQRTFRLAVDRSTHLLVRGVVITKNEETQEIDEDVAIYTNYQLRDSVWVPLQISRERNGRRTSQYFYDTCKFNPGFPDSLFSKDSLKKGASEELIKRSKN
;
A
#
# COMPACT_ATOMS: atom_id res chain seq x y z
N MET A 1 -52.10 -8.65 -72.44
CA MET A 1 -50.96 -9.53 -72.17
C MET A 1 -50.16 -8.91 -71.03
N ARG A 2 -50.20 -9.57 -69.85
CA ARG A 2 -49.40 -9.40 -68.61
C ARG A 2 -49.15 -7.99 -68.04
N LEU A 3 -49.91 -7.67 -66.98
CA LEU A 3 -49.52 -6.76 -65.89
C LEU A 3 -48.40 -7.40 -65.05
N THR A 4 -47.42 -6.60 -64.64
CA THR A 4 -46.54 -6.92 -63.50
C THR A 4 -46.50 -5.73 -62.55
N LEU A 5 -47.25 -5.84 -61.45
CA LEU A 5 -47.13 -4.99 -60.27
C LEU A 5 -45.87 -5.38 -59.50
N PHE A 6 -44.95 -4.43 -59.32
CA PHE A 6 -43.90 -4.55 -58.30
C PHE A 6 -44.48 -4.23 -56.93
N LYS A 7 -44.62 -5.25 -56.08
CA LYS A 7 -44.97 -5.09 -54.66
C LYS A 7 -43.70 -4.70 -53.90
N PHE A 8 -43.62 -3.46 -53.42
CA PHE A 8 -42.69 -3.10 -52.34
C PHE A 8 -43.30 -3.55 -51.01
N ALA A 9 -42.71 -4.56 -50.39
CA ALA A 9 -43.01 -4.92 -49.01
C ALA A 9 -42.22 -4.00 -48.07
N ALA A 10 -42.92 -3.11 -47.37
CA ALA A 10 -42.34 -2.34 -46.28
C ALA A 10 -42.16 -3.26 -45.06
N VAL A 11 -40.91 -3.62 -44.75
CA VAL A 11 -40.56 -4.30 -43.50
C VAL A 11 -40.38 -3.21 -42.44
N ILE A 12 -41.35 -3.08 -41.54
CA ILE A 12 -41.23 -2.27 -40.33
C ILE A 12 -40.40 -3.08 -39.33
N LEU A 13 -39.12 -2.72 -39.20
CA LEU A 13 -38.25 -3.19 -38.12
C LEU A 13 -38.61 -2.43 -36.84
N ILE A 14 -39.34 -3.09 -35.94
CA ILE A 14 -39.55 -2.61 -34.57
C ILE A 14 -38.24 -2.86 -33.82
N ALA A 15 -37.45 -1.80 -33.63
CA ALA A 15 -36.29 -1.82 -32.76
C ALA A 15 -36.79 -1.90 -31.30
N GLY A 16 -36.82 -3.12 -30.75
CA GLY A 16 -37.01 -3.33 -29.32
C GLY A 16 -35.82 -2.74 -28.57
N ALA A 17 -36.03 -1.59 -27.93
CA ALA A 17 -35.08 -1.04 -26.98
C ALA A 17 -34.98 -2.01 -25.78
N LEU A 18 -33.94 -2.84 -25.77
CA LEU A 18 -33.53 -3.57 -24.59
C LEU A 18 -33.06 -2.54 -23.56
N ILE A 19 -33.95 -2.23 -22.61
CA ILE A 19 -33.58 -1.55 -21.37
C ILE A 19 -32.70 -2.55 -20.63
N VAL A 20 -31.38 -2.43 -20.82
CA VAL A 20 -30.41 -3.11 -19.97
C VAL A 20 -30.60 -2.54 -18.57
N PRO A 21 -30.96 -3.34 -17.55
CA PRO A 21 -31.03 -2.82 -16.21
C PRO A 21 -29.62 -2.35 -15.84
N SER A 22 -29.46 -1.04 -15.68
CA SER A 22 -28.27 -0.46 -15.09
C SER A 22 -28.05 -1.21 -13.78
N ALA A 23 -26.94 -1.94 -13.67
CA ALA A 23 -26.56 -2.59 -12.43
C ALA A 23 -26.53 -1.50 -11.35
N SER A 24 -27.53 -1.50 -10.48
CA SER A 24 -27.62 -0.52 -9.40
C SER A 24 -26.42 -0.80 -8.50
N SER A 25 -25.43 0.10 -8.52
CA SER A 25 -24.45 0.13 -7.44
C SER A 25 -25.23 0.28 -6.13
N GLN A 26 -25.02 -0.63 -5.18
CA GLN A 26 -25.65 -0.50 -3.87
C GLN A 26 -25.03 0.73 -3.20
N ARG A 27 -25.82 1.79 -3.02
CA ARG A 27 -25.40 3.00 -2.31
C ARG A 27 -25.37 2.70 -0.81
N ALA A 28 -24.32 3.17 -0.12
CA ALA A 28 -24.17 3.01 1.32
C ALA A 28 -25.39 3.56 2.09
N ASP A 29 -25.93 4.68 1.62
CA ASP A 29 -27.00 5.45 2.26
C ASP A 29 -28.38 4.74 2.24
N MET A 30 -28.50 3.62 1.54
CA MET A 30 -29.74 2.83 1.47
C MET A 30 -29.82 1.74 2.56
N LEU A 31 -28.73 1.48 3.29
CA LEU A 31 -28.70 0.49 4.37
C LEU A 31 -28.95 1.15 5.71
N MET A 32 -29.70 0.46 6.59
CA MET A 32 -29.77 0.86 7.99
C MET A 32 -28.37 0.80 8.63
N PRO A 33 -28.04 1.66 9.62
CA PRO A 33 -26.69 1.72 10.20
C PRO A 33 -26.13 0.37 10.66
N GLU A 34 -26.98 -0.45 11.30
CA GLU A 34 -26.60 -1.79 11.76
C GLU A 34 -26.31 -2.76 10.59
N GLN A 35 -27.11 -2.71 9.53
CA GLN A 35 -26.88 -3.50 8.31
C GLN A 35 -25.60 -3.06 7.59
N SER A 36 -25.33 -1.75 7.53
CA SER A 36 -24.09 -1.21 6.96
C SER A 36 -22.87 -1.66 7.75
N THR A 37 -22.95 -1.63 9.08
CA THR A 37 -21.90 -2.12 9.98
C THR A 37 -21.66 -3.62 9.77
N ALA A 38 -22.71 -4.43 9.78
CA ALA A 38 -22.63 -5.88 9.57
C ALA A 38 -22.00 -6.22 8.21
N LYS A 39 -22.43 -5.54 7.14
CA LYS A 39 -21.88 -5.72 5.80
C LYS A 39 -20.40 -5.31 5.72
N GLY A 40 -20.03 -4.17 6.31
CA GLY A 40 -18.63 -3.73 6.36
C GLY A 40 -17.72 -4.74 7.09
N LYS A 41 -18.18 -5.26 8.23
CA LYS A 41 -17.46 -6.30 8.98
C LYS A 41 -17.34 -7.61 8.20
N GLN A 42 -18.39 -8.01 7.48
CA GLN A 42 -18.34 -9.20 6.62
C GLN A 42 -17.27 -9.05 5.53
N ILE A 43 -17.26 -7.92 4.81
CA ILE A 43 -16.28 -7.66 3.74
C ILE A 43 -14.84 -7.66 4.30
N LEU A 44 -14.62 -7.09 5.49
CA LEU A 44 -13.30 -7.15 6.14
C LEU A 44 -12.90 -8.58 6.52
N SER A 45 -13.84 -9.37 7.02
CA SER A 45 -13.59 -10.78 7.33
C SER A 45 -13.20 -11.55 6.08
N ASP A 46 -13.92 -11.35 4.98
CA ASP A 46 -13.64 -11.97 3.68
C ASP A 46 -12.27 -11.53 3.15
N LEU A 47 -11.92 -10.25 3.30
CA LEU A 47 -10.61 -9.71 2.95
C LEU A 47 -9.48 -10.39 3.74
N ILE A 48 -9.59 -10.48 5.06
CA ILE A 48 -8.57 -11.12 5.90
C ILE A 48 -8.43 -12.61 5.54
N ASN A 49 -9.55 -13.29 5.29
CA ASN A 49 -9.54 -14.69 4.85
C ASN A 49 -8.84 -14.84 3.49
N ALA A 50 -9.15 -13.99 2.51
CA ALA A 50 -8.52 -14.01 1.19
C ALA A 50 -7.03 -13.64 1.23
N LEU A 51 -6.60 -12.80 2.16
CA LEU A 51 -5.19 -12.48 2.37
C LEU A 51 -4.38 -13.65 2.97
N GLY A 52 -5.03 -14.72 3.43
CA GLY A 52 -4.39 -15.91 4.03
C GLY A 52 -4.93 -16.29 5.40
N GLY A 53 -5.96 -15.60 5.91
CA GLY A 53 -6.60 -15.89 7.19
C GLY A 53 -5.59 -15.90 8.34
N ALA A 54 -5.45 -17.04 9.01
CA ALA A 54 -4.47 -17.23 10.08
C ALA A 54 -3.02 -16.99 9.62
N GLY A 55 -2.65 -17.40 8.40
CA GLY A 55 -1.31 -17.16 7.86
C GLY A 55 -0.98 -15.67 7.77
N TYR A 56 -1.97 -14.84 7.42
CA TYR A 56 -1.84 -13.39 7.40
C TYR A 56 -1.85 -12.78 8.81
N SER A 57 -2.81 -13.12 9.66
CA SER A 57 -2.97 -12.47 10.98
C SER A 57 -1.87 -12.85 11.99
N GLN A 58 -1.14 -13.94 11.76
CA GLN A 58 -0.03 -14.39 12.60
C GLN A 58 1.34 -13.87 12.15
N VAL A 59 1.41 -13.07 11.07
CA VAL A 59 2.66 -12.40 10.70
C VAL A 59 3.08 -11.43 11.81
N ARG A 60 4.35 -11.54 12.21
CA ARG A 60 5.05 -10.65 13.15
C ARG A 60 6.27 -10.02 12.50
N GLU A 61 6.84 -10.70 11.51
CA GLU A 61 8.03 -10.25 10.80
C GLU A 61 7.88 -10.47 9.30
N SER A 62 8.48 -9.59 8.50
CA SER A 62 8.62 -9.80 7.06
C SER A 62 10.00 -9.39 6.57
N GLN A 63 10.50 -10.13 5.58
CA GLN A 63 11.66 -9.77 4.78
C GLN A 63 11.21 -9.65 3.32
N CYS A 64 11.13 -8.45 2.79
CA CYS A 64 10.79 -8.22 1.38
C CYS A 64 11.97 -7.58 0.65
N GLN A 65 12.16 -7.89 -0.63
CA GLN A 65 13.16 -7.22 -1.46
C GLN A 65 12.60 -6.92 -2.83
N GLY A 66 13.17 -5.92 -3.48
CA GLY A 66 12.88 -5.62 -4.87
C GLY A 66 13.33 -4.21 -5.24
N ARG A 67 12.51 -3.52 -6.02
CA ARG A 67 12.84 -2.20 -6.57
C ARG A 67 11.77 -1.17 -6.26
N ARG A 68 12.19 0.03 -5.88
CA ARG A 68 11.35 1.21 -5.66
C ARG A 68 11.55 2.21 -6.78
N ALA A 69 10.47 2.61 -7.45
CA ALA A 69 10.46 3.77 -8.34
C ALA A 69 10.36 5.06 -7.51
N LEU A 70 11.13 6.06 -7.92
CA LEU A 70 11.28 7.34 -7.23
C LEU A 70 10.64 8.44 -8.09
N PHE A 71 9.89 9.33 -7.45
CA PHE A 71 9.17 10.40 -8.13
C PHE A 71 9.58 11.75 -7.56
N GLY A 72 9.86 12.71 -8.45
CA GLY A 72 10.18 14.09 -8.09
C GLY A 72 8.95 14.86 -7.61
N HIS A 73 9.16 16.09 -7.16
CA HIS A 73 8.07 16.98 -6.75
C HIS A 73 7.09 17.29 -7.89
N ASN A 74 7.54 17.27 -9.15
CA ASN A 74 6.71 17.42 -10.34
C ASN A 74 5.97 16.13 -10.76
N GLY A 75 6.08 15.05 -9.99
CA GLY A 75 5.47 13.76 -10.30
C GLY A 75 6.20 12.95 -11.39
N ALA A 76 7.31 13.45 -11.95
CA ALA A 76 8.09 12.72 -12.92
C ALA A 76 8.89 11.59 -12.26
N LEU A 77 9.02 10.46 -12.94
CA LEU A 77 9.92 9.37 -12.55
C LEU A 77 11.37 9.89 -12.57
N THR A 78 12.05 9.85 -11.43
CA THR A 78 13.44 10.32 -11.30
C THR A 78 14.44 9.17 -11.28
N GLY A 79 13.99 7.94 -11.04
CA GLY A 79 14.83 6.76 -11.10
C GLY A 79 14.26 5.57 -10.35
N TYR A 80 15.13 4.58 -10.17
CA TYR A 80 14.82 3.38 -9.41
C TYR A 80 15.92 3.08 -8.41
N ILE A 81 15.55 2.41 -7.33
CA ILE A 81 16.50 1.88 -6.37
C ILE A 81 16.11 0.49 -5.91
N ASP A 82 17.10 -0.39 -5.83
CA ASP A 82 16.94 -1.73 -5.27
C ASP A 82 16.98 -1.63 -3.73
N PHE A 83 16.13 -2.39 -3.04
CA PHE A 83 16.05 -2.39 -1.59
C PHE A 83 15.78 -3.77 -0.99
N ILE A 84 16.15 -3.94 0.28
CA ILE A 84 15.63 -4.98 1.17
C ILE A 84 14.98 -4.31 2.38
N ASP A 85 13.77 -4.71 2.70
CA ASP A 85 13.00 -4.26 3.85
C ASP A 85 12.86 -5.43 4.84
N TYR A 86 13.31 -5.19 6.07
CA TYR A 86 13.15 -6.06 7.22
C TYR A 86 12.21 -5.37 8.20
N ARG A 87 11.04 -5.95 8.40
CA ARG A 87 10.01 -5.39 9.27
C ARG A 87 9.73 -6.32 10.42
N ARG A 88 9.62 -5.73 11.61
CA ARG A 88 8.98 -6.33 12.78
C ARG A 88 7.80 -5.44 13.16
N TYR A 89 6.61 -5.98 13.00
CA TYR A 89 5.38 -5.22 13.15
C TYR A 89 5.12 -4.82 14.60
N PRO A 90 4.51 -3.65 14.87
CA PRO A 90 4.05 -2.64 13.89
C PRO A 90 5.08 -1.57 13.53
N ASP A 91 6.09 -1.36 14.36
CA ASP A 91 6.83 -0.10 14.50
C ASP A 91 8.37 -0.28 14.50
N THR A 92 8.85 -1.39 13.96
CA THR A 92 10.28 -1.62 13.72
C THR A 92 10.51 -1.93 12.25
N ASP A 93 11.34 -1.13 11.60
CA ASP A 93 11.62 -1.19 10.17
C ASP A 93 13.11 -0.95 9.93
N ARG A 94 13.75 -1.85 9.19
CA ARG A 94 15.10 -1.68 8.68
C ARG A 94 15.02 -1.81 7.16
N THR A 95 15.22 -0.72 6.46
CA THR A 95 15.32 -0.73 5.00
C THR A 95 16.76 -0.49 4.56
N GLU A 96 17.26 -1.36 3.70
CA GLU A 96 18.58 -1.26 3.08
C GLU A 96 18.42 -0.93 1.61
N TYR A 97 18.94 0.23 1.22
CA TYR A 97 18.91 0.73 -0.14
C TYR A 97 20.27 0.55 -0.81
N ILE A 98 20.25 0.07 -2.05
CA ILE A 98 21.47 -0.21 -2.82
C ILE A 98 21.51 0.71 -4.04
N GLY A 99 22.38 1.72 -3.97
CA GLY A 99 22.65 2.62 -5.09
C GLY A 99 23.71 2.05 -6.03
N LYS A 100 23.34 1.81 -7.30
CA LYS A 100 24.29 1.49 -8.38
C LYS A 100 24.57 2.77 -9.17
N GLY A 101 25.83 3.23 -9.21
CA GLY A 101 26.24 4.39 -10.02
C GLY A 101 26.96 5.50 -9.24
N ARG A 102 27.43 6.53 -9.96
CA ARG A 102 28.06 7.74 -9.39
C ARG A 102 27.02 8.88 -9.34
N ASN A 103 26.95 9.59 -8.21
CA ASN A 103 26.11 10.79 -7.96
C ASN A 103 24.62 10.50 -7.69
N THR A 104 24.32 9.88 -6.55
CA THR A 104 22.93 9.73 -6.07
C THR A 104 22.66 10.63 -4.88
N ILE A 105 21.61 11.46 -4.92
CA ILE A 105 21.02 12.16 -3.76
C ILE A 105 20.13 11.18 -2.96
N LEU A 106 20.72 10.05 -2.59
CA LEU A 106 19.98 8.88 -2.17
C LEU A 106 19.15 9.15 -0.91
N GLN A 107 19.74 9.77 0.11
CA GLN A 107 19.02 10.14 1.34
C GLN A 107 17.77 10.97 1.03
N SER A 108 17.90 12.05 0.25
CA SER A 108 16.75 12.87 -0.19
C SER A 108 15.70 12.05 -0.95
N LEU A 109 16.12 11.15 -1.85
CA LEU A 109 15.21 10.32 -2.64
C LEU A 109 14.42 9.30 -1.80
N ILE A 110 14.97 8.87 -0.66
CA ILE A 110 14.28 7.96 0.27
C ILE A 110 13.56 8.69 1.40
N GLY A 111 13.56 10.03 1.39
CA GLY A 111 12.84 10.87 2.37
C GLY A 111 13.64 11.17 3.64
N ILE A 112 14.96 11.11 3.58
CA ILE A 112 15.86 11.55 4.65
C ILE A 112 16.51 12.87 4.22
N ASP A 113 16.44 13.88 5.09
CA ASP A 113 17.10 15.16 4.87
C ASP A 113 18.61 14.96 4.80
N GLY A 114 19.15 15.05 3.58
CA GLY A 114 20.58 14.89 3.31
C GLY A 114 20.90 15.04 1.82
N LEU A 115 21.89 15.88 1.52
CA LEU A 115 22.41 16.14 0.17
C LEU A 115 23.71 15.38 -0.11
N ASP A 116 23.94 14.26 0.58
CA ASP A 116 25.13 13.47 0.35
C ASP A 116 25.09 12.85 -1.05
N PHE A 117 25.97 13.36 -1.92
CA PHE A 117 26.25 12.82 -3.23
C PHE A 117 26.98 11.48 -3.07
N ALA A 118 26.24 10.40 -2.80
CA ALA A 118 26.84 9.09 -2.70
C ALA A 118 27.35 8.64 -4.09
N HIS A 119 28.61 8.21 -4.18
CA HIS A 119 29.14 7.52 -5.37
C HIS A 119 28.76 6.03 -5.33
N GLY A 120 27.47 5.72 -5.17
CA GLY A 120 26.98 4.35 -5.00
C GLY A 120 27.27 3.77 -3.61
N GLY A 121 26.70 2.60 -3.29
CA GLY A 121 26.87 1.96 -1.99
C GLY A 121 25.54 1.65 -1.31
N ILE A 122 25.60 1.39 -0.01
CA ILE A 122 24.45 1.00 0.80
C ILE A 122 24.09 2.17 1.71
N VAL A 123 22.80 2.50 1.76
CA VAL A 123 22.21 3.35 2.80
C VAL A 123 21.22 2.50 3.57
N ILE A 124 21.35 2.47 4.89
CA ILE A 124 20.44 1.71 5.76
C ILE A 124 19.66 2.70 6.60
N THR A 125 18.34 2.55 6.65
CA THR A 125 17.45 3.30 7.53
C THR A 125 16.87 2.33 8.53
N LEU A 126 17.05 2.59 9.82
CA LEU A 126 16.51 1.77 10.90
C LEU A 126 15.63 2.65 11.78
N PHE A 127 14.34 2.33 11.85
CA PHE A 127 13.42 2.84 12.83
C PHE A 127 13.08 1.73 13.83
N HIS A 128 13.14 2.06 15.11
CA HIS A 128 12.75 1.17 16.20
C HIS A 128 11.95 1.99 17.21
N ARG A 129 10.62 1.89 17.12
CA ARG A 129 9.67 2.60 17.99
C ARG A 129 9.81 4.13 17.90
N ASP A 130 10.50 4.74 18.85
CA ASP A 130 10.73 6.17 19.03
C ASP A 130 12.17 6.60 18.73
N GLN A 131 12.94 5.70 18.11
CA GLN A 131 14.32 5.95 17.74
C GLN A 131 14.54 5.66 16.25
N GLY A 132 15.49 6.38 15.66
CA GLY A 132 15.87 6.16 14.27
C GLY A 132 17.34 6.47 13.99
N TRP A 133 17.93 5.67 13.12
CA TRP A 133 19.31 5.81 12.68
C TRP A 133 19.43 5.61 11.18
N THR A 134 20.42 6.26 10.59
CA THR A 134 20.86 5.98 9.24
C THR A 134 22.32 5.51 9.26
N TYR A 135 22.67 4.65 8.31
CA TYR A 135 24.05 4.32 8.01
C TYR A 135 24.34 4.55 6.55
N ASP A 136 25.43 5.24 6.30
CA ASP A 136 26.00 5.44 4.97
C ASP A 136 27.53 5.52 5.07
N ARG A 137 28.18 6.13 4.07
CA ARG A 137 29.63 6.28 4.00
C ARG A 137 30.21 7.15 5.11
N SER A 138 29.44 8.08 5.62
CA SER A 138 29.81 8.96 6.73
C SER A 138 29.69 8.24 8.08
N GLY A 139 29.16 7.02 8.09
CA GLY A 139 28.98 6.18 9.27
C GLY A 139 27.54 6.18 9.75
N VAL A 140 27.36 5.92 11.05
CA VAL A 140 26.02 5.88 11.67
C VAL A 140 25.69 7.26 12.24
N SER A 141 24.53 7.78 11.88
CA SER A 141 23.95 9.00 12.47
C SER A 141 22.52 8.76 12.93
N GLU A 142 22.03 9.62 13.81
CA GLU A 142 20.62 9.65 14.19
C GLU A 142 19.82 10.36 13.11
N VAL A 143 18.62 9.86 12.82
CA VAL A 143 17.71 10.59 11.92
C VAL A 143 17.11 11.78 12.68
N PRO A 144 16.71 12.86 11.99
CA PRO A 144 16.02 13.98 12.62
C PRO A 144 14.77 13.54 13.38
N ALA A 145 14.44 14.23 14.48
CA ALA A 145 13.26 13.92 15.29
C ALA A 145 11.96 13.96 14.47
N THR A 146 11.86 14.89 13.51
CA THR A 146 10.74 14.97 12.56
C THR A 146 10.57 13.70 11.75
N ALA A 147 11.66 13.08 11.28
CA ALA A 147 11.60 11.82 10.54
C ALA A 147 11.12 10.65 11.41
N VAL A 148 11.46 10.63 12.70
CA VAL A 148 10.93 9.65 13.66
C VAL A 148 9.42 9.84 13.86
N THR A 149 8.98 11.08 14.05
CA THR A 149 7.55 11.41 14.17
C THR A 149 6.79 11.03 12.90
N ASP A 150 7.33 11.34 11.72
CA ASP A 150 6.72 10.97 10.44
C ASP A 150 6.61 9.45 10.28
N PHE A 151 7.61 8.68 10.71
CA PHE A 151 7.55 7.22 10.74
C PHE A 151 6.45 6.71 11.67
N GLN A 152 6.35 7.24 12.89
CA GLN A 152 5.31 6.85 13.84
C GLN A 152 3.90 7.15 13.30
N GLU A 153 3.73 8.30 12.65
CA GLU A 153 2.49 8.65 11.98
C GLU A 153 2.22 7.77 10.75
N GLN A 154 3.25 7.37 10.00
CA GLN A 154 3.12 6.41 8.92
C GLN A 154 2.69 5.02 9.43
N VAL A 155 3.23 4.56 10.56
CA VAL A 155 2.85 3.29 11.22
C VAL A 155 1.36 3.31 11.56
N LYS A 156 0.87 4.44 12.08
CA LYS A 156 -0.55 4.66 12.38
C LYS A 156 -1.43 4.67 11.11
N ARG A 157 -1.00 5.32 10.03
CA ARG A 157 -1.74 5.40 8.75
C ARG A 157 -1.58 4.15 7.86
N ASN A 158 -0.78 3.16 8.25
CA ASN A 158 -0.51 2.00 7.41
C ASN A 158 -1.70 1.02 7.38
N VAL A 159 -2.23 0.73 6.18
CA VAL A 159 -3.37 -0.18 5.98
C VAL A 159 -3.05 -1.64 6.37
N ASP A 160 -1.83 -2.12 6.14
CA ASP A 160 -1.43 -3.48 6.53
C ASP A 160 -1.37 -3.61 8.07
N ASN A 161 -0.86 -2.59 8.77
CA ASN A 161 -0.94 -2.49 10.23
C ASN A 161 -2.39 -2.45 10.72
N LEU A 162 -3.26 -1.65 10.08
CA LEU A 162 -4.68 -1.60 10.41
C LEU A 162 -5.30 -3.00 10.36
N LEU A 163 -5.15 -3.67 9.22
CA LEU A 163 -5.75 -4.98 8.95
C LEU A 163 -5.21 -6.09 9.87
N ARG A 164 -3.92 -6.05 10.23
CA ARG A 164 -3.30 -7.09 11.08
C ARG A 164 -3.54 -6.88 12.57
N LEU A 165 -3.55 -5.64 13.04
CA LEU A 165 -3.33 -5.35 14.46
C LEU A 165 -4.42 -4.46 15.08
N ARG A 166 -5.09 -3.61 14.29
CA ARG A 166 -5.87 -2.49 14.83
C ARG A 166 -7.38 -2.62 14.66
N LEU A 167 -7.87 -3.63 13.94
CA LEU A 167 -9.31 -3.79 13.67
C LEU A 167 -10.18 -3.88 14.93
N ASN A 168 -9.61 -4.31 16.06
CA ASN A 168 -10.29 -4.45 17.34
C ASN A 168 -9.95 -3.35 18.35
N GLU A 169 -9.31 -2.26 17.91
CA GLU A 169 -9.04 -1.10 18.77
C GLU A 169 -10.36 -0.48 19.28
N GLU A 170 -10.35 -0.03 20.53
CA GLU A 170 -11.47 0.71 21.10
C GLU A 170 -11.72 2.00 20.31
N GLY A 171 -13.00 2.25 20.00
CA GLY A 171 -13.40 3.41 19.19
C GLY A 171 -13.28 3.21 17.68
N MET A 172 -12.85 2.03 17.20
CA MET A 172 -12.88 1.71 15.78
C MET A 172 -14.33 1.54 15.29
N SER A 173 -14.75 2.41 14.37
CA SER A 173 -16.03 2.28 13.67
C SER A 173 -15.81 1.62 12.31
N VAL A 174 -16.77 0.83 11.85
CA VAL A 174 -16.73 0.13 10.56
C VAL A 174 -18.10 0.25 9.89
N ARG A 175 -18.12 0.61 8.62
CA ARG A 175 -19.35 0.66 7.81
C ARG A 175 -19.08 0.30 6.36
N PHE A 176 -20.13 -0.15 5.68
CA PHE A 176 -20.11 -0.31 4.24
C PHE A 176 -20.10 1.08 3.58
N GLY A 177 -19.14 1.29 2.67
CA GLY A 177 -18.89 2.54 1.95
C GLY A 177 -19.55 2.61 0.57
N GLY A 178 -20.29 1.58 0.15
CA GLY A 178 -20.94 1.54 -1.16
C GLY A 178 -20.19 0.66 -2.16
N SER A 179 -20.86 0.34 -3.27
CA SER A 179 -20.28 -0.44 -4.37
C SER A 179 -19.83 0.47 -5.49
N ASP A 180 -18.72 0.13 -6.14
CA ASP A 180 -18.13 0.96 -7.18
C ASP A 180 -17.33 0.14 -8.20
N THR A 181 -16.83 0.79 -9.24
CA THR A 181 -15.81 0.27 -10.15
C THR A 181 -14.51 1.04 -9.97
N VAL A 182 -13.48 0.38 -9.44
CA VAL A 182 -12.15 0.96 -9.22
C VAL A 182 -11.14 0.19 -10.04
N ASP A 183 -10.37 0.89 -10.88
CA ASP A 183 -9.31 0.29 -11.71
C ASP A 183 -9.82 -0.92 -12.53
N LEU A 184 -11.00 -0.76 -13.14
CA LEU A 184 -11.73 -1.77 -13.93
C LEU A 184 -12.21 -3.01 -13.14
N LYS A 185 -12.17 -2.96 -11.80
CA LYS A 185 -12.67 -4.02 -10.92
C LYS A 185 -13.93 -3.60 -10.21
N GLN A 186 -14.91 -4.50 -10.11
CA GLN A 186 -16.08 -4.31 -9.26
C GLN A 186 -15.65 -4.46 -7.80
N VAL A 187 -15.86 -3.42 -7.01
CA VAL A 187 -15.43 -3.39 -5.60
C VAL A 187 -16.60 -3.06 -4.67
N ASP A 188 -16.44 -3.47 -3.43
CA ASP A 188 -17.20 -2.93 -2.30
C ASP A 188 -16.25 -2.15 -1.40
N TRP A 189 -16.61 -0.90 -1.11
CA TRP A 189 -15.88 -0.06 -0.18
C TRP A 189 -16.24 -0.42 1.25
N VAL A 190 -15.23 -0.49 2.11
CA VAL A 190 -15.38 -0.48 3.56
C VAL A 190 -14.73 0.77 4.11
N GLU A 191 -15.43 1.49 4.97
CA GLU A 191 -14.88 2.66 5.66
C GLU A 191 -14.71 2.35 7.14
N LEU A 192 -13.51 2.60 7.64
CA LEU A 192 -13.15 2.51 9.04
C LEU A 192 -12.72 3.88 9.54
N THR A 193 -13.14 4.27 10.73
CA THR A 193 -12.66 5.50 11.37
C THR A 193 -12.22 5.17 12.78
N ASP A 194 -10.99 5.54 13.12
CA ASP A 194 -10.43 5.32 14.46
C ASP A 194 -10.71 6.50 15.41
N ARG A 195 -10.26 6.36 16.66
CA ARG A 195 -10.50 7.36 17.71
C ARG A 195 -9.88 8.73 17.41
N GLU A 196 -8.82 8.78 16.63
CA GLU A 196 -8.16 10.01 16.18
C GLU A 196 -8.80 10.58 14.90
N GLN A 197 -9.99 10.09 14.54
CA GLN A 197 -10.74 10.50 13.33
C GLN A 197 -9.98 10.24 12.02
N ARG A 198 -9.00 9.33 12.02
CA ARG A 198 -8.33 8.89 10.79
C ARG A 198 -9.28 7.94 10.06
N THR A 199 -9.59 8.26 8.82
CA THR A 199 -10.55 7.49 8.02
C THR A 199 -9.82 6.65 6.98
N PHE A 200 -10.05 5.34 7.01
CA PHE A 200 -9.54 4.36 6.08
C PHE A 200 -10.67 3.89 5.16
N ARG A 201 -10.56 4.14 3.86
CA ARG A 201 -11.48 3.62 2.84
C ARG A 201 -10.77 2.52 2.07
N LEU A 202 -11.32 1.31 2.13
CA LEU A 202 -10.73 0.11 1.55
C LEU A 202 -11.63 -0.41 0.43
N ALA A 203 -11.16 -0.37 -0.81
CA ALA A 203 -11.84 -0.95 -1.96
C ALA A 203 -11.48 -2.44 -2.07
N VAL A 204 -12.43 -3.30 -1.74
CA VAL A 204 -12.24 -4.76 -1.77
C VAL A 204 -12.87 -5.34 -3.04
N ASP A 205 -12.08 -6.08 -3.80
CA ASP A 205 -12.54 -6.75 -5.03
C ASP A 205 -13.63 -7.77 -4.71
N ARG A 206 -14.77 -7.70 -5.40
CA ARG A 206 -15.91 -8.61 -5.15
C ARG A 206 -15.66 -10.06 -5.53
N SER A 207 -14.77 -10.29 -6.48
CA SER A 207 -14.49 -11.61 -7.04
C SER A 207 -13.39 -12.34 -6.26
N THR A 208 -12.36 -11.61 -5.83
CA THR A 208 -11.19 -12.19 -5.15
C THR A 208 -11.17 -11.90 -3.65
N HIS A 209 -11.97 -10.96 -3.18
CA HIS A 209 -11.92 -10.39 -1.83
C HIS A 209 -10.57 -9.76 -1.47
N LEU A 210 -9.67 -9.54 -2.44
CA LEU A 210 -8.39 -8.88 -2.19
C LEU A 210 -8.54 -7.35 -2.25
N LEU A 211 -7.70 -6.67 -1.48
CA LEU A 211 -7.67 -5.20 -1.46
C LEU A 211 -7.15 -4.67 -2.80
N VAL A 212 -7.90 -3.77 -3.43
CA VAL A 212 -7.50 -3.11 -4.68
C VAL A 212 -6.87 -1.75 -4.39
N ARG A 213 -7.51 -0.98 -3.51
CA ARG A 213 -7.10 0.38 -3.16
C ARG A 213 -7.39 0.65 -1.69
N GLY A 214 -6.44 1.28 -1.01
CA GLY A 214 -6.62 1.88 0.30
C GLY A 214 -6.48 3.39 0.20
N VAL A 215 -7.37 4.13 0.84
CA VAL A 215 -7.33 5.59 0.96
C VAL A 215 -7.36 5.95 2.44
N VAL A 216 -6.38 6.70 2.91
CA VAL A 216 -6.29 7.13 4.30
C VAL A 216 -6.39 8.64 4.34
N ILE A 217 -7.44 9.12 4.99
CA ILE A 217 -7.76 10.54 5.12
C ILE A 217 -7.45 10.96 6.55
N THR A 218 -6.59 11.96 6.68
CA THR A 218 -6.23 12.57 7.96
C THR A 218 -6.46 14.07 7.91
N LYS A 219 -6.87 14.65 9.04
CA LYS A 219 -7.09 16.09 9.17
C LYS A 219 -6.10 16.65 10.17
N ASN A 220 -5.34 17.67 9.78
CA ASN A 220 -4.50 18.41 10.69
C ASN A 220 -5.40 19.26 11.61
N GLU A 221 -5.28 19.10 12.93
CA GLU A 221 -6.14 19.79 13.89
C GLU A 221 -5.88 21.31 13.93
N GLU A 222 -4.64 21.73 13.70
CA GLU A 222 -4.23 23.14 13.75
C GLU A 222 -4.57 23.87 12.44
N THR A 223 -4.17 23.31 11.30
CA THR A 223 -4.34 23.95 9.98
C THR A 223 -5.68 23.64 9.33
N GLN A 224 -6.41 22.64 9.83
CA GLN A 224 -7.63 22.08 9.23
C GLN A 224 -7.41 21.46 7.84
N GLU A 225 -6.16 21.34 7.39
CA GLU A 225 -5.81 20.72 6.12
C GLU A 225 -6.16 19.23 6.13
N ILE A 226 -6.64 18.74 4.98
CA ILE A 226 -6.97 17.35 4.77
C ILE A 226 -5.89 16.74 3.89
N ASP A 227 -5.23 15.73 4.42
CA ASP A 227 -4.28 14.91 3.69
C ASP A 227 -4.93 13.58 3.29
N GLU A 228 -4.63 13.13 2.08
CA GLU A 228 -5.05 11.85 1.52
C GLU A 228 -3.81 11.05 1.10
N ASP A 229 -3.57 9.91 1.78
CA ASP A 229 -2.60 8.91 1.36
C ASP A 229 -3.33 7.77 0.63
N VAL A 230 -2.97 7.50 -0.63
CA VAL A 230 -3.57 6.44 -1.46
C VAL A 230 -2.54 5.34 -1.70
N ALA A 231 -2.95 4.09 -1.54
CA ALA A 231 -2.19 2.90 -1.92
C ALA A 231 -3.00 2.04 -2.90
N ILE A 232 -2.39 1.63 -4.01
CA ILE A 232 -2.99 0.76 -5.02
C ILE A 232 -2.21 -0.55 -5.05
N TYR A 233 -2.92 -1.67 -4.92
CA TYR A 233 -2.35 -3.00 -4.74
C TYR A 233 -2.63 -3.88 -5.95
N THR A 234 -1.58 -4.43 -6.55
CA THR A 234 -1.67 -5.25 -7.76
C THR A 234 -0.69 -6.42 -7.72
N ASN A 235 -0.88 -7.38 -8.63
CA ASN A 235 -0.05 -8.58 -8.77
C ASN A 235 0.06 -9.38 -7.45
N TYR A 236 -1.09 -9.79 -6.91
CA TYR A 236 -1.13 -10.63 -5.72
C TYR A 236 -0.56 -12.01 -6.00
N GLN A 237 0.34 -12.48 -5.13
CA GLN A 237 0.90 -13.83 -5.18
C GLN A 237 1.02 -14.44 -3.78
N LEU A 238 0.81 -15.75 -3.69
CA LEU A 238 0.94 -16.49 -2.44
C LEU A 238 2.43 -16.66 -2.06
N ARG A 239 2.79 -16.29 -0.83
CA ARG A 239 4.12 -16.46 -0.21
C ARG A 239 3.95 -16.80 1.27
N ASP A 240 4.51 -17.91 1.73
CA ASP A 240 4.41 -18.38 3.13
C ASP A 240 2.99 -18.30 3.72
N SER A 241 1.99 -18.78 2.96
CA SER A 241 0.56 -18.76 3.33
C SER A 241 -0.08 -17.37 3.39
N VAL A 242 0.56 -16.35 2.83
CA VAL A 242 0.07 -14.97 2.73
C VAL A 242 -0.07 -14.55 1.27
N TRP A 243 -1.21 -14.01 0.88
CA TRP A 243 -1.37 -13.36 -0.43
C TRP A 243 -0.81 -11.94 -0.36
N VAL A 244 0.30 -11.72 -1.06
CA VAL A 244 1.06 -10.46 -1.03
C VAL A 244 0.90 -9.70 -2.33
N PRO A 245 0.56 -8.41 -2.32
CA PRO A 245 0.63 -7.58 -3.51
C PRO A 245 2.10 -7.30 -3.85
N LEU A 246 2.59 -7.85 -4.96
CA LEU A 246 3.98 -7.64 -5.39
C LEU A 246 4.19 -6.29 -6.07
N GLN A 247 3.13 -5.52 -6.30
CA GLN A 247 3.21 -4.15 -6.78
C GLN A 247 2.32 -3.23 -5.97
N ILE A 248 2.91 -2.18 -5.39
CA ILE A 248 2.21 -1.18 -4.59
C ILE A 248 2.57 0.21 -5.09
N SER A 249 1.60 0.94 -5.63
CA SER A 249 1.75 2.38 -5.95
C SER A 249 1.26 3.21 -4.76
N ARG A 250 1.99 4.26 -4.39
CA ARG A 250 1.60 5.19 -3.33
C ARG A 250 1.51 6.61 -3.85
N GLU A 251 0.47 7.30 -3.42
CA GLU A 251 0.20 8.69 -3.75
C GLU A 251 -0.13 9.46 -2.47
N ARG A 252 0.22 10.74 -2.43
CA ARG A 252 -0.18 11.67 -1.37
C ARG A 252 -0.74 12.92 -2.02
N ASN A 253 -1.97 13.27 -1.67
CA ASN A 253 -2.69 14.43 -2.21
C ASN A 253 -2.68 14.45 -3.76
N GLY A 254 -2.98 13.31 -4.37
CA GLY A 254 -3.01 13.13 -5.83
C GLY A 254 -1.63 13.09 -6.52
N ARG A 255 -0.53 13.23 -5.77
CA ARG A 255 0.83 13.12 -6.32
C ARG A 255 1.42 11.76 -5.99
N ARG A 256 1.87 11.02 -7.01
CA ARG A 256 2.61 9.78 -6.82
C ARG A 256 3.92 10.04 -6.07
N THR A 257 4.13 9.29 -4.99
CA THR A 257 5.32 9.41 -4.11
C THR A 257 6.28 8.25 -4.30
N SER A 258 5.77 7.06 -4.60
CA SER A 258 6.59 5.86 -4.78
C SER A 258 5.80 4.76 -5.48
N GLN A 259 6.52 3.83 -6.09
CA GLN A 259 5.97 2.55 -6.50
C GLN A 259 6.95 1.43 -6.13
N TYR A 260 6.46 0.40 -5.46
CA TYR A 260 7.24 -0.75 -5.03
C TYR A 260 6.96 -1.92 -5.95
N PHE A 261 8.01 -2.61 -6.37
CA PHE A 261 7.98 -3.86 -7.11
C PHE A 261 8.75 -4.89 -6.28
N TYR A 262 8.05 -5.84 -5.68
CA TYR A 262 8.66 -6.88 -4.85
C TYR A 262 8.98 -8.12 -5.68
N ASP A 263 10.20 -8.62 -5.54
CA ASP A 263 10.66 -9.87 -6.15
C ASP A 263 10.39 -11.05 -5.21
N THR A 264 10.69 -10.86 -3.92
CA THR A 264 10.45 -11.87 -2.89
C THR A 264 9.95 -11.22 -1.61
N CYS A 265 9.07 -11.93 -0.91
CA CYS A 265 8.71 -11.65 0.47
C CYS A 265 8.72 -12.98 1.24
N LYS A 266 9.31 -12.96 2.44
CA LYS A 266 9.28 -14.04 3.42
C LYS A 266 8.60 -13.54 4.69
N PHE A 267 7.82 -14.40 5.34
CA PHE A 267 7.12 -14.06 6.58
C PHE A 267 7.60 -14.90 7.75
N ASN A 268 7.67 -14.26 8.92
CA ASN A 268 8.17 -14.83 10.17
C ASN A 268 9.54 -15.54 10.05
N PRO A 269 10.56 -14.91 9.43
CA PRO A 269 11.88 -15.51 9.28
C PRO A 269 12.63 -15.72 10.62
N GLY A 270 12.18 -15.12 11.73
CA GLY A 270 12.77 -15.30 13.05
C GLY A 270 14.02 -14.44 13.24
N PHE A 271 13.90 -13.13 13.03
CA PHE A 271 15.04 -12.22 13.11
C PHE A 271 15.61 -12.14 14.54
N PRO A 272 16.95 -12.15 14.71
CA PRO A 272 17.54 -11.84 16.00
C PRO A 272 17.31 -10.36 16.33
N ASP A 273 17.10 -10.03 17.61
CA ASP A 273 16.92 -8.64 18.07
C ASP A 273 18.09 -7.73 17.69
N SER A 274 19.30 -8.30 17.62
CA SER A 274 20.49 -7.57 17.20
C SER A 274 20.35 -6.95 15.81
N LEU A 275 19.54 -7.50 14.89
CA LEU A 275 19.32 -6.95 13.55
C LEU A 275 18.73 -5.53 13.57
N PHE A 276 17.97 -5.20 14.62
CA PHE A 276 17.29 -3.92 14.79
C PHE A 276 17.98 -3.00 15.80
N SER A 277 19.28 -3.21 16.03
CA SER A 277 20.10 -2.37 16.91
C SER A 277 20.99 -1.41 16.12
N LYS A 278 21.31 -0.26 16.71
CA LYS A 278 22.27 0.72 16.15
C LYS A 278 23.62 0.09 15.78
N ASP A 279 24.11 -0.85 16.60
CA ASP A 279 25.41 -1.52 16.40
C ASP A 279 25.43 -2.43 15.17
N SER A 280 24.28 -2.96 14.76
CA SER A 280 24.16 -3.84 13.59
C SER A 280 24.35 -3.10 12.27
N LEU A 281 24.16 -1.78 12.25
CA LEU A 281 24.27 -0.97 11.04
C LEU A 281 25.70 -0.98 10.47
N LYS A 282 26.70 -1.14 11.34
CA LYS A 282 28.11 -1.28 10.93
C LYS A 282 28.50 -2.71 10.55
N LYS A 283 27.72 -3.71 11.02
CA LYS A 283 28.14 -5.13 11.09
C LYS A 283 27.33 -6.08 10.21
N GLY A 284 26.16 -5.70 9.69
CA GLY A 284 25.22 -6.66 9.11
C GLY A 284 24.67 -6.25 7.75
N ALA A 285 24.56 -7.24 6.86
CA ALA A 285 23.90 -7.28 5.55
C ALA A 285 24.65 -6.75 4.31
N SER A 286 25.69 -5.93 4.49
CA SER A 286 26.49 -5.46 3.35
C SER A 286 27.28 -6.57 2.64
N GLU A 287 27.70 -7.64 3.32
CA GLU A 287 28.53 -8.69 2.70
C GLU A 287 27.79 -9.53 1.63
N GLU A 288 26.52 -9.85 1.83
CA GLU A 288 25.74 -10.67 0.89
C GLU A 288 25.24 -9.85 -0.30
N LEU A 289 24.96 -8.56 -0.07
CA LEU A 289 24.49 -7.60 -1.08
C LEU A 289 25.65 -7.00 -1.91
N ILE A 290 26.81 -6.73 -1.30
CA ILE A 290 28.03 -6.32 -2.02
C ILE A 290 28.51 -7.44 -2.96
N LYS A 291 28.31 -8.73 -2.60
CA LYS A 291 28.60 -9.85 -3.51
C LYS A 291 27.71 -9.85 -4.76
N ARG A 292 26.45 -9.44 -4.65
CA ARG A 292 25.51 -9.36 -5.79
C ARG A 292 25.65 -8.10 -6.64
N SER A 293 26.15 -6.99 -6.10
CA SER A 293 26.39 -5.78 -6.92
C SER A 293 27.65 -5.87 -7.79
N LYS A 294 28.51 -6.87 -7.54
CA LYS A 294 29.73 -7.16 -8.29
C LYS A 294 29.54 -8.16 -9.44
N ASN A 295 28.38 -8.81 -9.54
CA ASN A 295 27.98 -9.70 -10.64
C ASN A 295 26.89 -9.04 -11.49
#